data_AF-A0A2V9HU21-F1
#
_entry.id   AF-A0A2V9HU21-F1
#
_cell.length_a   1.000
_cell.length_b   1.000
_cell.length_c   1.000
_cell.angle_alpha   90.00
_cell.angle_beta   90.00
_cell.angle_gamma   90.00
#
_symmetry.space_group_name_H-M   'P 1'
#
loop_
_entity.id
_entity.type
_entity.pdbx_description
1 polymer ?
#
loop_
_entity_poly.entity_id
_entity_poly.type
_entity_poly.pdbx_seq_one_letter_code
_entity_poly.pdbx_strand_id
1 'polypeptide(L)'
;MLAELHAYDGRIRFATFVGGTRHQNANWYNDEATGVFANARGDVYVTGCTLDNRFPVTPNALQTQPAGNADAFVLRMRFVSSQQAIQVDNDKKNKR
;
A
#
# COMPACT_ATOMS: atom_id res chain seq x y z
N MET A 1 3.45 -1.81 -9.07
CA MET A 1 4.36 -1.47 -7.94
C MET A 1 4.01 -0.07 -7.47
N LEU A 2 3.99 0.18 -6.15
CA LEU A 2 3.91 1.52 -5.58
C LEU A 2 5.19 1.80 -4.80
N ALA A 3 5.76 2.99 -4.98
CA ALA A 3 6.91 3.46 -4.21
C ALA A 3 6.69 4.89 -3.72
N GLU A 4 7.11 5.17 -2.49
CA GLU A 4 7.28 6.52 -1.96
C GLU A 4 8.77 6.87 -1.94
N LEU A 5 9.11 8.05 -2.45
CA LEU A 5 10.48 8.58 -2.48
C LEU A 5 10.62 9.74 -1.49
N HIS A 6 11.79 9.84 -0.87
CA HIS A 6 12.19 11.01 -0.12
C HIS A 6 12.64 12.10 -1.12
N ALA A 7 11.82 13.16 -1.25
CA ALA A 7 11.99 14.16 -2.31
C ALA A 7 13.36 14.87 -2.30
N TYR A 8 14.04 14.94 -1.16
CA TYR A 8 15.30 15.67 -1.03
C TYR A 8 16.54 14.86 -1.45
N ASP A 9 16.51 13.52 -1.36
CA ASP A 9 17.69 12.68 -1.61
C ASP A 9 17.42 11.48 -2.54
N GLY A 10 16.18 11.33 -3.04
CA GLY A 10 15.80 10.29 -3.98
C GLY A 10 15.74 8.88 -3.41
N ARG A 11 15.87 8.71 -2.09
CA ARG A 11 15.81 7.39 -1.45
C ARG A 11 14.37 6.87 -1.41
N ILE A 12 14.19 5.57 -1.63
CA ILE A 12 12.90 4.89 -1.42
C ILE A 12 12.63 4.80 0.08
N ARG A 13 11.54 5.44 0.53
CA ARG A 13 11.06 5.34 1.91
C ARG A 13 10.26 4.07 2.14
N PHE A 14 9.44 3.73 1.14
CA PHE A 14 8.58 2.56 1.16
C PHE A 14 8.35 2.10 -0.26
N ALA A 15 8.31 0.80 -0.47
CA ALA A 15 7.79 0.22 -1.68
C ALA A 15 6.99 -1.04 -1.35
N THR A 16 5.91 -1.26 -2.08
CA THR A 16 5.15 -2.50 -2.00
C THR A 16 4.60 -2.89 -3.38
N PHE A 17 4.21 -4.14 -3.48
CA PHE A 17 3.50 -4.68 -4.62
C PHE A 17 2.05 -4.94 -4.22
N VAL A 18 1.11 -4.47 -5.05
CA VAL A 18 -0.31 -4.80 -4.93
C VAL A 18 -0.78 -5.33 -6.27
N GLY A 19 -1.31 -6.55 -6.23
CA GLY A 19 -1.74 -7.32 -7.39
C GLY A 19 -1.97 -8.77 -6.96
N GLY A 20 -2.74 -9.50 -7.75
CA GLY A 20 -2.93 -10.93 -7.58
C GLY A 20 -1.72 -11.74 -8.03
N THR A 21 -1.86 -13.06 -7.96
CA THR A 21 -0.82 -13.98 -8.45
C THR A 21 -1.27 -14.47 -9.82
N ARG A 22 -0.43 -14.33 -10.85
CA ARG A 22 -0.79 -14.67 -12.24
C ARG A 22 -1.56 -16.00 -12.34
N HIS A 23 -2.65 -16.00 -13.10
CA HIS A 23 -3.36 -17.23 -13.47
C HIS A 23 -2.49 -18.07 -14.40
N GLN A 24 -2.31 -19.35 -14.07
CA GLN A 24 -1.64 -20.30 -14.95
C GLN A 24 -2.46 -20.33 -16.25
N ASN A 25 -1.84 -19.97 -17.37
CA ASN A 25 -2.46 -19.83 -18.71
C ASN A 25 -3.13 -18.48 -19.05
N ALA A 26 -2.99 -17.42 -18.24
CA ALA A 26 -3.40 -16.08 -18.66
C ALA A 26 -2.37 -15.48 -19.63
N ASN A 27 -2.80 -15.05 -20.82
CA ASN A 27 -1.98 -14.34 -21.82
C ASN A 27 -2.22 -12.82 -21.81
N TRP A 28 -3.08 -12.34 -20.92
CA TRP A 28 -3.50 -10.94 -20.79
C TRP A 28 -3.03 -10.38 -19.45
N TYR A 29 -3.01 -9.05 -19.34
CA TYR A 29 -2.68 -8.33 -18.11
C TYR A 29 -3.66 -8.68 -16.99
N ASN A 30 -3.11 -8.91 -15.81
CA ASN A 30 -3.81 -9.50 -14.67
C ASN A 30 -4.31 -8.43 -13.69
N ASP A 31 -3.55 -7.35 -13.49
CA ASP A 31 -3.94 -6.21 -12.65
C ASP A 31 -3.35 -4.92 -13.21
N GLU A 32 -4.18 -3.88 -13.36
CA GLU A 32 -3.78 -2.60 -13.91
C GLU A 32 -4.24 -1.46 -13.00
N ALA A 33 -3.29 -0.61 -12.59
CA ALA A 33 -3.60 0.65 -11.92
C ALA A 33 -3.81 1.74 -12.98
N THR A 34 -4.97 2.40 -12.96
CA THR A 34 -5.35 3.42 -13.93
C THR A 34 -5.41 4.83 -13.34
N GLY A 35 -5.37 4.96 -12.01
CA GLY A 35 -5.41 6.25 -11.33
C GLY A 35 -4.77 6.21 -9.95
N VAL A 36 -4.22 7.36 -9.54
CA VAL A 36 -3.64 7.55 -8.21
C VAL A 36 -4.02 8.92 -7.66
N PHE A 37 -4.39 8.96 -6.38
CA PHE A 37 -4.65 10.19 -5.64
C PHE A 37 -4.05 10.09 -4.24
N ALA A 38 -3.33 11.12 -3.80
CA ALA A 38 -2.82 11.23 -2.45
C ALA A 38 -3.46 12.44 -1.74
N ASN A 39 -3.84 12.27 -0.48
CA ASN A 39 -4.38 13.37 0.33
C ASN A 39 -3.34 13.94 1.30
N ALA A 40 -3.64 15.11 1.89
CA ALA A 40 -2.75 15.78 2.85
C ALA A 40 -2.50 14.99 4.16
N ARG A 41 -3.30 13.93 4.43
CA ARG A 41 -3.10 13.03 5.58
C ARG A 41 -2.14 11.88 5.27
N GLY A 42 -1.59 11.82 4.05
CA GLY A 42 -0.68 10.76 3.61
C GLY A 42 -1.39 9.45 3.23
N ASP A 43 -2.71 9.47 3.03
CA ASP A 43 -3.40 8.33 2.44
C ASP A 43 -3.25 8.36 0.92
N VAL A 44 -2.88 7.23 0.32
CA VAL A 44 -2.80 7.04 -1.13
C VAL A 44 -3.93 6.12 -1.57
N TYR A 45 -4.71 6.60 -2.53
CA TYR A 45 -5.77 5.87 -3.18
C TYR A 45 -5.31 5.47 -4.58
N VAL A 46 -5.48 4.21 -4.94
CA VAL A 46 -5.22 3.70 -6.29
C VAL A 46 -6.49 3.08 -6.82
N THR A 47 -6.83 3.42 -8.06
CA THR A 47 -7.93 2.82 -8.79
C THR A 47 -7.41 2.00 -9.96
N GLY A 48 -8.19 1.02 -10.39
CA GLY A 48 -7.77 0.15 -11.47
C GLY A 48 -8.74 -0.99 -11.75
N CYS A 49 -8.26 -1.95 -12.52
CA CYS A 49 -8.97 -3.14 -12.91
C CYS A 49 -8.14 -4.38 -12.54
N THR A 50 -8.79 -5.41 -12.01
CA THR A 50 -8.21 -6.74 -11.81
C THR A 50 -9.01 -7.79 -12.57
N LEU A 51 -8.31 -8.73 -13.19
CA LEU A 51 -8.90 -9.94 -13.76
C LEU A 51 -8.57 -11.17 -12.89
N ASP A 52 -7.87 -10.95 -11.77
CA ASP A 52 -7.35 -12.01 -10.91
C ASP A 52 -8.28 -12.25 -9.73
N ASN A 53 -8.70 -13.51 -9.56
CA ASN A 53 -9.48 -13.93 -8.41
C ASN A 53 -8.71 -13.94 -7.08
N ARG A 54 -7.38 -13.69 -7.13
CA ARG A 54 -6.49 -13.58 -5.99
C ARG A 54 -6.02 -12.15 -5.74
N PHE A 55 -6.71 -11.15 -6.29
CA PHE A 55 -6.44 -9.76 -5.93
C PHE A 55 -6.67 -9.56 -4.41
N PRO A 56 -5.73 -8.91 -3.69
CA PRO A 56 -5.88 -8.71 -2.25
C PRO A 56 -7.12 -7.89 -1.89
N VAL A 57 -7.97 -8.42 -1.00
CA VAL A 57 -9.14 -7.74 -0.45
C VAL A 57 -9.04 -7.61 1.07
N THR A 58 -9.67 -6.59 1.62
CA THR A 58 -9.84 -6.47 3.08
C THR A 58 -11.19 -7.05 3.50
N PRO A 59 -11.35 -7.52 4.76
CA PRO A 59 -12.62 -8.09 5.22
C PRO A 59 -13.84 -7.17 5.08
N ASN A 60 -13.61 -5.84 5.03
CA ASN A 60 -14.66 -4.83 4.93
C ASN A 60 -14.74 -4.20 3.53
N ALA A 61 -14.18 -4.85 2.51
CA ALA A 61 -14.29 -4.37 1.13
C ALA A 61 -15.76 -4.43 0.66
N LEU A 62 -16.14 -3.48 -0.20
CA LEU A 62 -17.49 -3.46 -0.79
C LEU A 62 -17.78 -4.74 -1.58
N GLN A 63 -16.76 -5.24 -2.27
CA GLN A 63 -16.78 -6.51 -3.00
C GLN A 63 -15.54 -7.32 -2.56
N THR A 64 -15.78 -8.49 -1.96
CA THR A 64 -14.73 -9.36 -1.41
C THR A 64 -14.45 -10.59 -2.28
N GLN A 65 -15.24 -10.81 -3.32
CA GLN A 65 -15.05 -11.88 -4.31
C GLN A 65 -15.26 -11.32 -5.72
N PRO A 66 -14.60 -11.88 -6.74
CA PRO A 66 -14.81 -11.46 -8.11
C PRO A 66 -16.27 -11.64 -8.55
N ALA A 67 -16.79 -10.69 -9.33
CA ALA A 67 -18.18 -10.70 -9.80
C ALA A 67 -18.28 -10.66 -11.34
N GLY A 68 -17.15 -10.58 -12.04
CA GLY A 68 -17.08 -10.60 -13.50
C GLY A 68 -15.75 -11.13 -14.03
N ASN A 69 -15.57 -11.02 -15.35
CA ASN A 69 -14.28 -11.33 -16.00
C ASN A 69 -13.19 -10.30 -15.68
N ALA A 70 -13.61 -9.11 -15.25
CA ALA A 70 -12.79 -7.98 -14.87
C ALA A 70 -13.56 -7.17 -13.84
N ASP A 71 -12.94 -6.86 -12.71
CA ASP A 71 -13.53 -6.10 -11.62
C ASP A 71 -12.75 -4.81 -11.40
N ALA A 72 -13.47 -3.70 -11.21
CA ALA A 72 -12.87 -2.45 -10.80
C ALA A 72 -12.47 -2.53 -9.32
N PHE A 73 -11.31 -1.97 -8.98
CA PHE A 73 -10.90 -1.82 -7.59
C PHE A 73 -10.65 -0.36 -7.22
N VAL A 74 -10.87 -0.08 -5.94
CA VAL A 74 -10.32 1.09 -5.24
C VAL A 74 -9.61 0.58 -4.01
N LEU A 75 -8.31 0.85 -3.90
CA LEU A 75 -7.53 0.53 -2.72
C LEU A 75 -7.05 1.80 -2.04
N ARG A 76 -6.92 1.74 -0.71
CA ARG A 76 -6.35 2.81 0.10
C ARG A 76 -5.15 2.25 0.86
N MET A 77 -4.04 2.98 0.80
CA MET A 77 -2.84 2.72 1.58
C MET A 77 -2.59 3.89 2.52
N ARG A 78 -2.11 3.57 3.72
CA ARG A 78 -1.74 4.56 4.73
C ARG A 78 -0.33 4.27 5.21
N PHE A 79 0.55 5.26 5.14
CA PHE A 79 1.88 5.16 5.70
C PHE A 79 1.83 5.58 7.16
N VAL A 80 2.23 4.69 8.06
CA VAL A 80 2.39 5.01 9.47
C VAL A 80 3.89 5.17 9.71
N SER A 81 4.35 6.38 10.01
CA SER A 81 5.71 6.56 10.49
C SER A 81 5.81 5.91 11.85
N SER A 82 6.74 4.97 12.04
CA SER A 82 7.12 4.57 13.39
C SER A 82 7.77 5.79 14.06
N GLN A 83 7.09 6.41 15.03
CA GLN A 83 7.76 7.35 15.91
C GLN A 83 8.72 6.55 16.78
N GLN A 84 10.02 6.70 16.54
CA GLN A 84 11.02 6.19 17.46
C GLN A 84 11.01 7.13 18.68
N ALA A 85 10.37 6.70 19.77
CA ALA A 85 10.47 7.43 21.03
C ALA A 85 11.94 7.36 21.50
N ILE A 86 12.63 8.49 21.52
CA ILE A 86 13.93 8.60 22.18
C ILE A 86 13.65 8.56 23.69
N GLN A 87 13.77 7.37 24.31
CA GLN A 87 13.84 7.30 25.76
C GLN A 87 15.19 7.88 26.19
N VAL A 88 15.19 9.13 26.63
CA VAL A 88 16.31 9.69 27.38
C VAL A 88 16.18 9.16 28.80
N ASP A 89 16.89 8.08 29.11
CA ASP A 89 17.09 7.65 30.49
C ASP A 89 17.93 8.73 31.21
N ASN A 90 17.25 9.52 32.04
CA ASN A 90 17.85 10.58 32.84
C ASN A 90 18.05 10.12 34.30
N ASP A 91 18.26 8.82 34.56
CA ASP A 91 18.57 8.38 35.91
C ASP A 91 20.07 8.26 36.18
N LYS A 92 20.53 9.19 37.03
CA LYS A 92 21.63 9.13 38.03
C LYS A 92 22.72 10.20 37.88
N LYS A 93 22.34 11.47 38.03
CA LYS A 93 23.20 12.51 38.64
C LYS A 93 22.66 12.89 40.02
N ASN A 94 22.98 12.11 41.05
CA ASN A 94 23.27 12.62 42.41
C ASN A 94 23.52 11.48 43.40
N LYS A 95 24.79 11.19 43.67
CA LYS A 95 25.28 10.80 45.00
C LYS A 95 26.68 11.38 45.15
N ARG A 96 26.76 12.59 45.72
CA ARG A 96 27.93 13.02 46.49
C ARG A 96 27.65 12.69 47.94
#